data_AF-A0A9P3CJA4-F1
#
_entry.id   AF-A0A9P3CJA4-F1
#
_cell.length_a   1.000
_cell.length_b   1.000
_cell.length_c   1.000
_cell.angle_alpha   90.00
_cell.angle_beta   90.00
_cell.angle_gamma   90.00
#
_symmetry.space_group_name_H-M   'P 1'
#
loop_
_entity.id
_entity.type
_entity.pdbx_description
1 polymer ?
#
loop_
_entity_poly.entity_id
_entity_poly.type
_entity_poly.pdbx_seq_one_letter_code
_entity_poly.pdbx_strand_id
1 'polypeptide(L)'
;MSLKYGLNVKKKGAPPPRRTLLDDEDGDDEPQDFGSTEVAVEEISTFGRSTKPAPQSKPAPGLTKPPPKNPPKRLNDDDDSRQDLSALRAAQNQVKDAQEADAAIFDYDSFHDAKTSVTEAKKAAQKEDAILRKPKYINNLLESASRRKQDQQIAKEKLLQKEREAEGDEFADKEKFVTGAYKAQQEETRRLEEEEKKRAEEEAKRRENKLVGGMAGFYRTMMDQSEKQHQEAVEAAEKAEKEGVKIAESERKKTDAEIAEEAKAAGKNIHVNEEGQITDKRELLSAGLNIVPSGKGSDRRGADHLKSSNRPAQSAFPSRNKDAQQATRERQSRMMEEQIAERQKRQREEEDAEREKLEKAAKSTKTTADVSDAKARYLARKAAKEKEKNGG
;
A
#
# COMPACT_ATOMS: atom_id res chain seq x y z
N MET A 1 2.13 18.53 -81.67
CA MET A 1 1.60 19.89 -81.39
C MET A 1 0.68 19.82 -80.17
N SER A 2 0.84 20.78 -79.26
CA SER A 2 0.07 21.05 -78.02
C SER A 2 -0.09 19.92 -76.98
N LEU A 3 0.84 19.82 -76.03
CA LEU A 3 0.54 19.30 -74.68
C LEU A 3 0.57 20.47 -73.68
N LYS A 4 -0.57 20.70 -73.02
CA LYS A 4 -0.79 21.69 -71.96
C LYS A 4 -0.14 21.23 -70.66
N TYR A 5 0.83 21.98 -70.15
CA TYR A 5 1.32 21.85 -68.77
C TYR A 5 0.44 22.71 -67.84
N GLY A 6 -0.26 22.06 -66.92
CA GLY A 6 -0.99 22.70 -65.82
C GLY A 6 -0.14 22.70 -64.55
N LEU A 7 0.35 23.88 -64.17
CA LEU A 7 1.15 24.14 -62.98
C LEU A 7 0.21 24.37 -61.78
N ASN A 8 0.00 23.35 -60.93
CA ASN A 8 -0.77 23.52 -59.68
C ASN A 8 0.13 24.02 -58.55
N VAL A 9 0.21 25.35 -58.38
CA VAL A 9 0.85 26.00 -57.24
C VAL A 9 -0.11 25.96 -56.05
N LYS A 10 0.14 25.07 -55.08
CA LYS A 10 -0.58 25.04 -53.79
C LYS A 10 0.13 25.96 -52.80
N LYS A 11 -0.55 27.05 -52.43
CA LYS A 11 -0.12 28.10 -51.48
C LYS A 11 0.12 27.48 -50.09
N LYS A 12 1.32 27.66 -49.52
CA LYS A 12 1.69 27.26 -48.14
C LYS A 12 0.97 28.16 -47.13
N GLY A 13 0.34 27.56 -46.12
CA GLY A 13 -0.22 28.26 -44.96
C GLY A 13 0.86 28.71 -43.97
N ALA A 14 0.60 29.80 -43.25
CA ALA A 14 1.48 30.40 -42.27
C ALA A 14 1.54 29.60 -40.94
N PRO A 15 2.67 29.63 -40.19
CA PRO A 15 2.80 28.92 -38.92
C PRO A 15 2.08 29.65 -37.76
N PRO A 16 1.66 28.93 -36.69
CA PRO A 16 0.95 29.54 -35.56
C PRO A 16 1.88 30.36 -34.64
N PRO A 17 1.38 31.42 -33.98
CA PRO A 17 2.19 32.25 -33.08
C PRO A 17 2.47 31.52 -31.74
N ARG A 18 3.72 31.62 -31.28
CA ARG A 18 4.16 31.17 -29.95
C ARG A 18 3.72 32.19 -28.89
N ARG A 19 3.04 31.72 -27.84
CA ARG A 19 2.73 32.53 -26.65
C ARG A 19 3.98 32.65 -25.76
N THR A 20 4.35 33.87 -25.42
CA THR A 20 5.29 34.23 -24.36
C THR A 20 4.52 34.35 -23.04
N LEU A 21 5.01 33.73 -21.96
CA LEU A 21 4.53 33.93 -20.59
C LEU A 21 5.46 34.92 -19.89
N LEU A 22 5.15 36.22 -19.90
CA LEU A 22 5.57 37.22 -18.90
C LEU A 22 4.88 38.58 -19.21
N ASP A 23 4.33 39.23 -18.17
CA ASP A 23 3.78 40.62 -18.07
C ASP A 23 2.56 40.98 -18.93
N ASP A 24 1.58 41.81 -18.54
CA ASP A 24 1.16 42.55 -17.33
C ASP A 24 -0.27 43.11 -17.67
N GLU A 25 -1.26 43.07 -16.77
CA GLU A 25 -1.82 44.23 -16.02
C GLU A 25 -3.15 44.79 -16.62
N ASP A 26 -4.18 44.83 -15.76
CA ASP A 26 -5.41 45.64 -15.66
C ASP A 26 -6.37 45.93 -16.84
N GLY A 27 -7.68 45.73 -16.59
CA GLY A 27 -8.76 46.51 -17.21
C GLY A 27 -10.04 45.78 -17.64
N ASP A 28 -11.01 45.70 -16.72
CA ASP A 28 -12.48 45.80 -16.82
C ASP A 28 -13.35 45.07 -17.89
N ASP A 29 -14.33 44.35 -17.33
CA ASP A 29 -15.76 44.15 -17.68
C ASP A 29 -16.22 43.80 -19.11
N GLU A 30 -16.78 42.59 -19.27
CA GLU A 30 -18.15 42.30 -19.77
C GLU A 30 -18.37 40.76 -19.85
N PRO A 31 -19.39 40.19 -19.19
CA PRO A 31 -19.67 38.75 -19.22
C PRO A 31 -20.55 38.36 -20.43
N GLN A 32 -19.97 37.67 -21.42
CA GLN A 32 -20.76 37.01 -22.47
C GLN A 32 -21.14 35.58 -22.09
N ASP A 33 -22.46 35.41 -21.99
CA ASP A 33 -23.25 34.19 -21.77
C ASP A 33 -22.94 33.09 -22.80
N PHE A 34 -22.50 31.92 -22.31
CA PHE A 34 -22.53 30.68 -23.05
C PHE A 34 -22.95 29.51 -22.15
N GLY A 35 -24.25 29.20 -22.20
CA GLY A 35 -24.75 27.84 -22.46
C GLY A 35 -24.32 26.75 -21.49
N SER A 36 -25.17 26.52 -20.49
CA SER A 36 -25.22 25.35 -19.62
C SER A 36 -25.14 24.03 -20.40
N THR A 37 -24.05 23.28 -20.21
CA THR A 37 -23.99 21.85 -20.52
C THR A 37 -24.02 21.07 -19.20
N GLU A 38 -25.17 20.47 -18.93
CA GLU A 38 -25.44 19.66 -17.76
C GLU A 38 -24.68 18.33 -17.87
N VAL A 39 -23.67 18.15 -17.02
CA VAL A 39 -23.04 16.86 -16.77
C VAL A 39 -23.82 16.19 -15.64
N ALA A 40 -24.65 15.20 -16.02
CA ALA A 40 -25.36 14.34 -15.09
C ALA A 40 -24.35 13.54 -14.24
N VAL A 41 -24.33 13.80 -12.94
CA VAL A 41 -23.68 12.98 -11.93
C VAL A 41 -24.75 12.03 -11.39
N GLU A 42 -24.68 10.74 -11.71
CA GLU A 42 -25.55 9.74 -11.10
C GLU A 42 -24.97 9.27 -9.77
N GLU A 43 -25.67 9.61 -8.69
CA GLU A 43 -25.45 9.11 -7.35
C GLU A 43 -26.05 7.70 -7.20
N ILE A 44 -25.26 6.79 -6.65
CA ILE A 44 -25.68 5.43 -6.31
C ILE A 44 -26.57 5.49 -5.07
N SER A 45 -27.88 5.35 -5.24
CA SER A 45 -28.84 5.15 -4.15
C SER A 45 -29.44 3.74 -4.21
N THR A 46 -29.19 2.98 -3.15
CA THR A 46 -29.68 1.63 -2.89
C THR A 46 -31.14 1.61 -2.45
N PHE A 47 -31.89 0.64 -3.00
CA PHE A 47 -33.06 -0.03 -2.41
C PHE A 47 -34.35 0.79 -2.18
N GLY A 48 -35.28 0.71 -3.13
CA GLY A 48 -36.65 1.21 -2.95
C GLY A 48 -37.54 1.00 -4.17
N ARG A 49 -38.46 0.04 -4.09
CA ARG A 49 -39.48 -0.31 -5.10
C ARG A 49 -40.42 0.86 -5.38
N SER A 50 -40.47 1.35 -6.62
CA SER A 50 -41.64 2.07 -7.13
C SER A 50 -41.79 1.96 -8.65
N THR A 51 -42.98 1.57 -9.07
CA THR A 51 -43.46 1.39 -10.44
C THR A 51 -43.92 2.71 -11.07
N LYS A 52 -43.35 3.12 -12.21
CA LYS A 52 -44.02 3.87 -13.31
C LYS A 52 -43.08 4.00 -14.53
N PRO A 53 -43.58 3.91 -15.79
CA PRO A 53 -42.72 3.82 -16.97
C PRO A 53 -42.40 5.19 -17.58
N ALA A 54 -41.15 5.37 -18.03
CA ALA A 54 -40.66 6.51 -18.80
C ALA A 54 -40.60 6.20 -20.32
N PRO A 55 -40.60 7.20 -21.21
CA PRO A 55 -40.91 7.05 -22.64
C PRO A 55 -39.74 6.54 -23.49
N GLN A 56 -40.07 5.75 -24.52
CA GLN A 56 -39.12 5.09 -25.41
C GLN A 56 -38.46 6.04 -26.42
N SER A 57 -37.12 6.01 -26.48
CA SER A 57 -36.31 6.54 -27.59
C SER A 57 -36.29 5.56 -28.78
N LYS A 58 -36.33 6.09 -30.01
CA LYS A 58 -36.36 5.34 -31.27
C LYS A 58 -35.03 4.62 -31.57
N PRO A 59 -35.03 3.37 -32.09
CA PRO A 59 -33.82 2.74 -32.64
C PRO A 59 -33.65 2.99 -34.15
N ALA A 60 -32.38 2.92 -34.60
CA ALA A 60 -31.91 3.10 -35.98
C ALA A 60 -32.38 1.99 -36.96
N PRO A 61 -32.35 2.22 -38.30
CA PRO A 61 -32.92 1.29 -39.28
C PRO A 61 -31.89 0.26 -39.74
N GLY A 62 -32.19 -1.03 -39.54
CA GLY A 62 -31.42 -2.12 -40.16
C GLY A 62 -31.74 -3.49 -39.58
N LEU A 63 -32.24 -4.38 -40.44
CA LEU A 63 -32.51 -5.82 -40.24
C LEU A 63 -33.79 -6.20 -39.48
N THR A 64 -34.95 -5.95 -40.09
CA THR A 64 -36.22 -6.59 -39.70
C THR A 64 -36.41 -7.92 -40.43
N LYS A 65 -36.07 -9.04 -39.80
CA LYS A 65 -36.83 -10.29 -40.05
C LYS A 65 -38.12 -10.20 -39.22
N PRO A 66 -39.31 -10.49 -39.79
CA PRO A 66 -40.53 -10.44 -39.00
C PRO A 66 -40.50 -11.50 -37.89
N PRO A 67 -41.00 -11.20 -36.68
CA PRO A 67 -41.15 -12.22 -35.65
C PRO A 67 -42.19 -13.26 -36.10
N PRO A 68 -42.04 -14.54 -35.72
CA PRO A 68 -43.03 -15.56 -36.06
C PRO A 68 -44.38 -15.19 -35.44
N LYS A 69 -45.43 -15.19 -36.28
CA LYS A 69 -46.78 -14.71 -35.94
C LYS A 69 -47.63 -15.67 -35.10
N ASN A 70 -47.05 -16.66 -34.44
CA ASN A 70 -47.80 -17.58 -33.59
C ASN A 70 -47.13 -17.66 -32.21
N PRO A 71 -47.86 -17.44 -31.10
CA PRO A 71 -47.40 -17.96 -29.82
C PRO A 71 -47.28 -19.49 -29.96
N PRO A 72 -46.29 -20.15 -29.35
CA PRO A 72 -46.29 -21.60 -29.31
C PRO A 72 -47.65 -22.02 -28.73
N LYS A 73 -48.37 -22.87 -29.46
CA LYS A 73 -49.55 -23.55 -28.91
C LYS A 73 -49.09 -24.13 -27.57
N ARG A 74 -49.70 -23.68 -26.48
CA ARG A 74 -49.67 -24.42 -25.22
C ARG A 74 -50.32 -25.76 -25.54
N LEU A 75 -49.51 -26.77 -25.83
CA LEU A 75 -49.97 -28.14 -25.71
C LEU A 75 -50.37 -28.32 -24.25
N ASN A 76 -51.50 -28.96 -24.03
CA ASN A 76 -52.10 -29.17 -22.72
C ASN A 76 -51.05 -29.70 -21.72
N ASP A 77 -50.97 -29.08 -20.54
CA ASP A 77 -50.09 -29.40 -19.40
C ASP A 77 -50.46 -30.74 -18.71
N ASP A 78 -50.92 -31.75 -19.45
CA ASP A 78 -51.36 -33.04 -18.91
C ASP A 78 -50.51 -34.24 -19.36
N ASP A 79 -49.42 -34.04 -20.11
CA ASP A 79 -48.48 -35.12 -20.51
C ASP A 79 -46.99 -34.82 -20.21
N ASP A 80 -46.68 -33.81 -19.39
CA ASP A 80 -45.31 -33.49 -18.93
C ASP A 80 -44.82 -34.42 -17.79
N SER A 81 -45.50 -35.54 -17.56
CA SER A 81 -45.06 -36.58 -16.61
C SER A 81 -44.33 -37.75 -17.29
N ARG A 82 -44.22 -37.72 -18.63
CA ARG A 82 -43.31 -38.59 -19.39
C ARG A 82 -41.96 -37.91 -19.50
N GLN A 83 -41.20 -37.90 -18.41
CA GLN A 83 -39.77 -37.63 -18.45
C GLN A 83 -39.17 -38.45 -19.61
N ASP A 84 -38.49 -37.82 -20.57
CA ASP A 84 -37.87 -38.50 -21.71
C ASP A 84 -36.91 -39.59 -21.19
N LEU A 85 -37.40 -40.82 -21.08
CA LEU A 85 -36.68 -41.95 -20.50
C LEU A 85 -35.42 -42.29 -21.32
N SER A 86 -35.41 -41.92 -22.59
CA SER A 86 -34.25 -41.99 -23.49
C SER A 86 -33.17 -40.98 -23.10
N ALA A 87 -33.53 -39.73 -22.82
CA ALA A 87 -32.60 -38.69 -22.37
C ALA A 87 -32.00 -39.02 -21.00
N LEU A 88 -32.82 -39.55 -20.08
CA LEU A 88 -32.35 -40.01 -18.77
C LEU A 88 -31.38 -41.20 -18.88
N ARG A 89 -31.66 -42.18 -19.75
CA ARG A 89 -30.73 -43.29 -20.01
C ARG A 89 -29.44 -42.82 -20.67
N ALA A 90 -29.51 -41.89 -21.62
CA ALA A 90 -28.33 -41.31 -22.23
C ALA A 90 -27.46 -40.58 -21.20
N ALA A 91 -28.07 -39.78 -20.31
CA ALA A 91 -27.36 -39.12 -19.22
C ALA A 91 -26.75 -40.13 -18.24
N GLN A 92 -27.47 -41.20 -17.87
CA GLN A 92 -26.94 -42.26 -17.01
C GLN A 92 -25.74 -42.99 -17.63
N ASN A 93 -25.79 -43.26 -18.94
CA ASN A 93 -24.67 -43.87 -19.64
C ASN A 93 -23.46 -42.92 -19.63
N GLN A 94 -23.65 -41.62 -19.90
CA GLN A 94 -22.57 -40.63 -19.81
C GLN A 94 -21.96 -40.54 -18.40
N VAL A 95 -22.78 -40.63 -17.35
CA VAL A 95 -22.29 -40.65 -15.97
C VAL A 95 -21.47 -41.91 -15.69
N LYS A 96 -21.93 -43.08 -16.17
CA LYS A 96 -21.18 -44.34 -16.02
C LYS A 96 -19.88 -44.33 -16.79
N ASP A 97 -19.89 -43.89 -18.06
CA ASP A 97 -18.71 -43.75 -18.88
C ASP A 97 -17.68 -42.82 -18.21
N ALA A 98 -18.17 -41.74 -17.57
CA ALA A 98 -17.32 -40.82 -16.80
C ALA A 98 -16.76 -41.44 -15.51
N GLN A 99 -17.53 -42.25 -14.78
CA GLN A 99 -17.08 -42.99 -13.59
C GLN A 99 -16.08 -44.10 -13.93
N GLU A 100 -16.24 -44.74 -15.09
CA GLU A 100 -15.31 -45.76 -15.58
C GLU A 100 -13.98 -45.14 -16.03
N ALA A 101 -14.03 -43.94 -16.59
CA ALA A 101 -12.82 -43.18 -16.94
C ALA A 101 -12.09 -42.65 -15.70
N ASP A 102 -12.84 -42.16 -14.70
CA ASP A 102 -12.29 -41.64 -13.45
C ASP A 102 -13.26 -41.92 -12.27
N ALA A 103 -12.83 -42.78 -11.34
CA ALA A 103 -13.60 -43.13 -10.16
C ALA A 103 -13.72 -41.96 -9.17
N ALA A 104 -12.82 -40.98 -9.22
CA ALA A 104 -12.79 -39.81 -8.35
C ALA A 104 -13.55 -38.60 -8.92
N ILE A 105 -14.19 -38.73 -10.10
CA ILE A 105 -14.81 -37.60 -10.81
C ILE A 105 -15.92 -36.88 -10.03
N PHE A 106 -16.53 -37.56 -9.05
CA PHE A 106 -17.58 -37.02 -8.17
C PHE A 106 -17.09 -36.78 -6.73
N ASP A 107 -15.80 -36.92 -6.45
CA ASP A 107 -15.23 -36.69 -5.13
C ASP A 107 -14.98 -35.19 -4.89
N TYR A 108 -16.07 -34.44 -4.69
CA TYR A 108 -16.01 -33.00 -4.45
C TYR A 108 -15.40 -32.63 -3.10
N ASP A 109 -15.52 -33.51 -2.11
CA ASP A 109 -15.04 -33.27 -0.75
C ASP A 109 -13.51 -33.24 -0.71
N SER A 110 -12.83 -34.17 -1.40
CA SER A 110 -11.36 -34.17 -1.45
C SER A 110 -10.79 -32.92 -2.12
N PHE A 111 -11.41 -32.44 -3.21
CA PHE A 111 -11.01 -31.18 -3.83
C PHE A 111 -11.24 -29.98 -2.89
N HIS A 112 -12.36 -29.94 -2.18
CA HIS A 112 -12.65 -28.85 -1.25
C HIS A 112 -11.67 -28.85 -0.07
N ASP A 113 -11.33 -30.02 0.47
CA ASP A 113 -10.32 -30.19 1.53
C ASP A 113 -8.91 -29.82 1.04
N ALA A 114 -8.54 -30.20 -0.19
CA ALA A 114 -7.29 -29.76 -0.82
C ALA A 114 -7.26 -28.24 -1.03
N LYS A 115 -8.34 -27.65 -1.53
CA LYS A 115 -8.44 -26.20 -1.73
C LYS A 115 -8.32 -25.45 -0.40
N THR A 116 -9.05 -25.89 0.63
CA THR A 116 -9.01 -25.24 1.94
C THR A 116 -7.63 -25.33 2.55
N SER A 117 -7.00 -26.51 2.58
CA SER A 117 -5.64 -26.70 3.10
C SER A 117 -4.60 -25.84 2.36
N VAL A 118 -4.64 -25.75 1.03
CA VAL A 118 -3.77 -24.85 0.25
C VAL A 118 -4.01 -23.39 0.63
N THR A 119 -5.26 -22.95 0.76
CA THR A 119 -5.55 -21.57 1.17
C THR A 119 -5.10 -21.28 2.61
N GLU A 120 -5.21 -22.25 3.52
CA GLU A 120 -4.78 -22.11 4.91
C GLU A 120 -3.26 -22.09 5.03
N ALA A 121 -2.55 -22.95 4.29
CA ALA A 121 -1.09 -22.94 4.21
C ALA A 121 -0.58 -21.60 3.65
N LYS A 122 -1.22 -21.07 2.59
CA LYS A 122 -0.89 -19.73 2.07
C LYS A 122 -1.16 -18.62 3.09
N LYS A 123 -2.27 -18.68 3.83
CA LYS A 123 -2.58 -17.71 4.90
C LYS A 123 -1.58 -17.80 6.05
N ALA A 124 -1.16 -19.01 6.43
CA ALA A 124 -0.15 -19.22 7.46
C ALA A 124 1.20 -18.63 7.03
N ALA A 125 1.65 -18.95 5.80
CA ALA A 125 2.86 -18.36 5.23
C ALA A 125 2.80 -16.83 5.17
N GLN A 126 1.65 -16.25 4.79
CA GLN A 126 1.46 -14.79 4.79
C GLN A 126 1.52 -14.17 6.19
N LYS A 127 1.08 -14.89 7.24
CA LYS A 127 1.18 -14.42 8.63
C LYS A 127 2.63 -14.43 9.11
N GLU A 128 3.36 -15.51 8.85
CA GLU A 128 4.79 -15.60 9.17
C GLU A 128 5.58 -14.51 8.42
N ASP A 129 5.30 -14.33 7.13
CA ASP A 129 5.87 -13.24 6.34
C ASP A 129 5.51 -11.87 6.93
N ALA A 130 4.27 -11.66 7.38
CA ALA A 130 3.86 -10.40 7.98
C ALA A 130 4.59 -10.09 9.30
N ILE A 131 4.92 -11.11 10.09
CA ILE A 131 5.71 -10.98 11.32
C ILE A 131 7.17 -10.62 10.99
N LEU A 132 7.74 -11.24 9.96
CA LEU A 132 9.12 -11.00 9.52
C LEU A 132 9.28 -9.70 8.70
N ARG A 133 8.19 -9.21 8.09
CA ARG A 133 8.26 -8.10 7.14
C ARG A 133 8.59 -6.80 7.85
N LYS A 134 9.63 -6.15 7.35
CA LYS A 134 9.98 -4.76 7.69
C LYS A 134 8.79 -3.82 7.47
N PRO A 135 8.68 -2.72 8.24
CA PRO A 135 7.57 -1.78 8.14
C PRO A 135 7.42 -1.25 6.70
N LYS A 136 6.17 -1.24 6.23
CA LYS A 136 5.80 -1.01 4.82
C LYS A 136 6.36 0.28 4.21
N TYR A 137 6.58 1.31 5.02
CA TYR A 137 6.91 2.66 4.54
C TYR A 137 8.32 3.14 4.88
N ILE A 138 9.03 2.50 5.82
CA ILE A 138 10.34 3.01 6.27
C ILE A 138 11.37 2.92 5.16
N ASN A 139 11.42 1.81 4.43
CA ASN A 139 12.38 1.66 3.33
C ASN A 139 12.14 2.71 2.24
N ASN A 140 10.88 2.93 1.84
CA ASN A 140 10.55 3.96 0.85
C ASN A 140 10.93 5.37 1.34
N LEU A 141 10.77 5.66 2.64
CA LEU A 141 11.19 6.93 3.21
C LEU A 141 12.72 7.07 3.17
N LEU A 142 13.46 6.03 3.55
CA LEU A 142 14.93 6.02 3.49
C LEU A 142 15.45 6.15 2.05
N GLU A 143 14.86 5.44 1.10
CA GLU A 143 15.16 5.54 -0.33
C GLU A 143 14.85 6.94 -0.88
N SER A 144 13.72 7.55 -0.46
CA SER A 144 13.39 8.92 -0.87
C SER A 144 14.39 9.94 -0.30
N ALA A 145 14.86 9.71 0.94
CA ALA A 145 15.86 10.55 1.57
C ALA A 145 17.22 10.39 0.91
N SER A 146 17.61 9.18 0.50
CA SER A 146 18.87 8.95 -0.25
C SER A 146 18.83 9.59 -1.63
N ARG A 147 17.72 9.45 -2.37
CA ARG A 147 17.51 10.14 -3.66
C ARG A 147 17.64 11.65 -3.52
N ARG A 148 16.95 12.24 -2.54
CA ARG A 148 17.05 13.69 -2.28
C ARG A 148 18.49 14.14 -1.97
N LYS A 149 19.27 13.31 -1.24
CA LYS A 149 20.69 13.62 -0.98
C LYS A 149 21.51 13.60 -2.26
N GLN A 150 21.29 12.63 -3.13
CA GLN A 150 21.93 12.55 -4.45
C GLN A 150 21.54 13.75 -5.32
N ASP A 151 20.25 14.10 -5.38
CA ASP A 151 19.75 15.27 -6.11
C ASP A 151 20.40 16.57 -5.60
N GLN A 152 20.53 16.72 -4.27
CA GLN A 152 21.21 17.87 -3.67
C GLN A 152 22.69 17.94 -4.04
N GLN A 153 23.39 16.81 -4.13
CA GLN A 153 24.79 16.76 -4.56
C GLN A 153 24.91 17.16 -6.03
N ILE A 154 24.07 16.58 -6.90
CA ILE A 154 24.00 16.91 -8.33
C ILE A 154 23.70 18.40 -8.54
N ALA A 155 22.75 18.95 -7.78
CA ALA A 155 22.39 20.37 -7.86
C ALA A 155 23.56 21.28 -7.46
N LYS A 156 24.28 20.95 -6.39
CA LYS A 156 25.49 21.69 -5.97
C LYS A 156 26.60 21.61 -7.01
N GLU A 157 26.81 20.46 -7.64
CA GLU A 157 27.81 20.29 -8.69
C GLU A 157 27.47 21.10 -9.95
N LYS A 158 26.20 21.09 -10.38
CA LYS A 158 25.72 21.90 -11.49
C LYS A 158 25.83 23.40 -11.19
N LEU A 159 25.55 23.79 -9.95
CA LEU A 159 25.72 25.18 -9.49
C LEU A 159 27.19 25.60 -9.55
N LEU A 160 28.11 24.78 -9.00
CA LEU A 160 29.54 25.05 -9.04
C LEU A 160 30.09 25.08 -10.46
N GLN A 161 29.58 24.22 -11.34
CA GLN A 161 29.94 24.25 -12.76
C GLN A 161 29.47 25.56 -13.41
N LYS A 162 28.24 25.99 -13.15
CA LYS A 162 27.70 27.25 -13.67
C LYS A 162 28.47 28.47 -13.16
N GLU A 163 28.88 28.48 -11.89
CA GLU A 163 29.74 29.52 -11.32
C GLU A 163 31.10 29.57 -12.03
N ARG A 164 31.73 28.41 -12.27
CA ARG A 164 33.00 28.36 -13.02
C ARG A 164 32.87 28.75 -14.50
N GLU A 165 31.73 28.48 -15.12
CA GLU A 165 31.45 28.92 -16.49
C GLU A 165 31.27 30.43 -16.54
N ALA A 166 30.62 31.02 -15.53
CA ALA A 166 30.45 32.48 -15.41
C ALA A 166 31.77 33.20 -15.10
N GLU A 167 32.63 32.64 -14.25
CA GLU A 167 33.98 33.15 -13.95
C GLU A 167 35.02 32.75 -15.02
N GLY A 168 34.62 31.90 -15.98
CA GLY A 168 35.51 31.26 -16.93
C GLY A 168 36.25 32.22 -17.87
N ASP A 169 35.66 33.39 -18.14
CA ASP A 169 36.27 34.44 -18.95
C ASP A 169 37.36 35.21 -18.18
N GLU A 170 37.28 35.27 -16.84
CA GLU A 170 38.24 35.97 -15.98
C GLU A 170 39.48 35.14 -15.64
N PHE A 171 39.37 33.81 -15.73
CA PHE A 171 40.43 32.87 -15.35
C PHE A 171 40.83 31.91 -16.49
N ALA A 172 40.51 32.24 -17.74
CA ALA A 172 40.86 31.43 -18.92
C ALA A 172 42.38 31.19 -19.05
N ASP A 173 43.19 32.17 -18.66
CA ASP A 173 44.66 32.10 -18.75
C ASP A 173 45.31 31.30 -17.61
N LYS A 174 44.53 30.86 -16.59
CA LYS A 174 45.05 30.11 -15.44
C LYS A 174 44.73 28.62 -15.56
N GLU A 175 45.68 27.79 -15.14
CA GLU A 175 45.55 26.34 -15.17
C GLU A 175 44.44 25.85 -14.21
N LYS A 176 43.57 24.96 -14.71
CA LYS A 176 42.46 24.38 -13.93
C LYS A 176 42.94 23.13 -13.19
N PHE A 177 43.12 23.23 -11.87
CA PHE A 177 43.49 22.09 -11.03
C PHE A 177 42.26 21.46 -10.39
N VAL A 178 42.06 20.16 -10.65
CA VAL A 178 40.99 19.37 -10.04
C VAL A 178 41.61 18.32 -9.13
N THR A 179 41.21 18.33 -7.85
CA THR A 179 41.68 17.35 -6.86
C THR A 179 41.18 15.95 -7.20
N GLY A 180 41.95 14.91 -6.89
CA GLY A 180 41.58 13.51 -7.19
C GLY A 180 40.22 13.11 -6.58
N ALA A 181 39.91 13.63 -5.38
CA ALA A 181 38.63 13.39 -4.72
C ALA A 181 37.43 13.99 -5.48
N TYR A 182 37.58 15.17 -6.07
CA TYR A 182 36.51 15.79 -6.86
C TYR A 182 36.30 15.05 -8.19
N LYS A 183 37.38 14.56 -8.83
CA LYS A 183 37.26 13.70 -10.02
C LYS A 183 36.49 12.41 -9.70
N ALA A 184 36.82 11.77 -8.58
CA ALA A 184 36.11 10.57 -8.12
C ALA A 184 34.62 10.86 -7.85
N GLN A 185 34.31 11.97 -7.17
CA GLN A 185 32.94 12.39 -6.90
C GLN A 185 32.15 12.64 -8.20
N GLN A 186 32.75 13.33 -9.18
CA GLN A 186 32.13 13.58 -10.49
C GLN A 186 31.89 12.30 -11.29
N GLU A 187 32.79 11.32 -11.20
CA GLU A 187 32.59 10.01 -11.82
C GLU A 187 31.47 9.22 -11.13
N GLU A 188 31.39 9.26 -9.79
CA GLU A 188 30.33 8.61 -9.04
C GLU A 188 28.95 9.23 -9.36
N THR A 189 28.84 10.56 -9.39
CA THR A 189 27.57 11.22 -9.76
C THR A 189 27.17 10.94 -11.19
N ARG A 190 28.13 10.92 -12.13
CA ARG A 190 27.86 10.56 -13.53
C ARG A 190 27.40 9.10 -13.69
N ARG A 191 28.02 8.16 -12.97
CA ARG A 191 27.60 6.73 -12.99
C ARG A 191 26.19 6.58 -12.44
N LEU A 192 25.87 7.25 -11.34
CA LEU A 192 24.53 7.23 -10.74
C LEU A 192 23.47 7.84 -11.69
N GLU A 193 23.77 8.96 -12.35
CA GLU A 193 22.85 9.55 -13.35
C GLU A 193 22.60 8.62 -14.54
N GLU A 194 23.62 7.90 -15.03
CA GLU A 194 23.47 6.94 -16.14
C GLU A 194 22.65 5.71 -15.73
N GLU A 195 22.84 5.20 -14.51
CA GLU A 195 22.04 4.09 -13.97
C GLU A 195 20.58 4.48 -13.74
N GLU A 196 20.31 5.67 -13.18
CA GLU A 196 18.95 6.16 -13.01
C GLU A 196 18.24 6.40 -14.36
N LYS A 197 18.94 6.93 -15.37
CA LYS A 197 18.39 7.08 -16.72
C LYS A 197 18.00 5.75 -17.35
N LYS A 198 18.89 4.74 -17.29
CA LYS A 198 18.58 3.39 -17.77
C LYS A 198 17.38 2.79 -17.05
N ARG A 199 17.34 2.92 -15.72
CA ARG A 199 16.21 2.44 -14.92
C ARG A 199 14.91 3.16 -15.27
N ALA A 200 14.96 4.47 -15.47
CA ALA A 200 13.80 5.26 -15.88
C ALA A 200 13.28 4.85 -17.26
N GLU A 201 14.15 4.55 -18.22
CA GLU A 201 13.78 4.03 -19.55
C GLU A 201 13.14 2.64 -19.45
N GLU A 202 13.69 1.74 -18.64
CA GLU A 202 13.11 0.41 -18.39
C GLU A 202 11.74 0.51 -17.70
N GLU A 203 11.61 1.37 -16.69
CA GLU A 203 10.35 1.62 -15.99
C GLU A 203 9.31 2.26 -16.93
N ALA A 204 9.73 3.17 -17.83
CA ALA A 204 8.86 3.76 -18.85
C ALA A 204 8.34 2.69 -19.83
N LYS A 205 9.22 1.84 -20.38
CA LYS A 205 8.83 0.70 -21.23
C LYS A 205 7.90 -0.27 -20.50
N ARG A 206 8.19 -0.56 -19.22
CA ARG A 206 7.34 -1.43 -18.39
C ARG A 206 5.99 -0.80 -18.11
N ARG A 207 5.94 0.52 -17.90
CA ARG A 207 4.69 1.26 -17.67
C ARG A 207 3.85 1.29 -18.93
N GLU A 208 4.44 1.53 -20.09
CA GLU A 208 3.78 1.44 -21.40
C GLU A 208 3.14 0.06 -21.59
N ASN A 209 3.88 -1.02 -21.32
CA ASN A 209 3.36 -2.39 -21.42
C ASN A 209 2.27 -2.72 -20.38
N LYS A 210 2.31 -2.12 -19.19
CA LYS A 210 1.32 -2.33 -18.12
C LYS A 210 0.05 -1.48 -18.29
N LEU A 211 0.13 -0.37 -19.02
CA LEU A 211 -0.99 0.55 -19.24
C LEU A 211 -2.02 0.02 -20.25
N VAL A 212 -1.71 -1.04 -20.99
CA VAL A 212 -2.57 -1.58 -22.07
C VAL A 212 -3.91 -2.14 -21.56
N GLY A 213 -4.09 -2.34 -20.24
CA GLY A 213 -5.21 -3.12 -19.72
C GLY A 213 -6.40 -2.39 -19.09
N GLY A 214 -6.27 -1.16 -18.59
CA GLY A 214 -7.35 -0.54 -17.78
C GLY A 214 -7.99 -1.50 -16.76
N MET A 215 -9.31 -1.42 -16.58
CA MET A 215 -10.07 -2.34 -15.72
C MET A 215 -10.07 -3.80 -16.24
N ALA A 216 -10.01 -3.98 -17.57
CA ALA A 216 -9.96 -5.31 -18.20
C ALA A 216 -8.68 -6.08 -17.84
N GLY A 217 -7.55 -5.38 -17.69
CA GLY A 217 -6.28 -5.93 -17.23
C GLY A 217 -6.36 -6.38 -15.78
N PHE A 218 -7.05 -5.63 -14.91
CA PHE A 218 -7.32 -6.06 -13.54
C PHE A 218 -8.12 -7.36 -13.52
N TYR A 219 -9.24 -7.43 -14.26
CA TYR A 219 -10.03 -8.66 -14.34
C TYR A 219 -9.24 -9.83 -14.90
N ARG A 220 -8.43 -9.62 -15.95
CA ARG A 220 -7.53 -10.66 -16.47
C ARG A 220 -6.58 -11.15 -15.39
N THR A 221 -5.90 -10.25 -14.66
CA THR A 221 -4.99 -10.67 -13.60
C THR A 221 -5.71 -11.38 -12.45
N MET A 222 -6.95 -11.00 -12.14
CA MET A 222 -7.75 -11.67 -11.13
C MET A 222 -8.13 -13.09 -11.57
N MET A 223 -8.53 -13.26 -12.84
CA MET A 223 -8.84 -14.56 -13.42
C MET A 223 -7.59 -15.44 -13.48
N ASP A 224 -6.45 -14.91 -13.96
CA ASP A 224 -5.16 -15.61 -13.97
C ASP A 224 -4.75 -16.06 -12.55
N GLN A 225 -5.02 -15.23 -11.53
CA GLN A 225 -4.77 -15.59 -10.13
C GLN A 225 -5.72 -16.69 -9.64
N SER A 226 -7.01 -16.61 -9.97
CA SER A 226 -7.98 -17.64 -9.59
C SER A 226 -7.69 -18.98 -10.28
N GLU A 227 -7.27 -18.96 -11.54
CA GLU A 227 -6.88 -20.15 -12.30
C GLU A 227 -5.64 -20.80 -11.67
N LYS A 228 -4.62 -20.01 -11.31
CA LYS A 228 -3.45 -20.53 -10.58
C LYS A 228 -3.82 -21.16 -9.24
N GLN A 229 -4.69 -20.51 -8.46
CA GLN A 229 -5.16 -21.08 -7.20
C GLN A 229 -5.92 -22.39 -7.41
N HIS A 230 -6.71 -22.48 -8.48
CA HIS A 230 -7.42 -23.69 -8.83
C HIS A 230 -6.46 -24.81 -9.26
N GLN A 231 -5.50 -24.51 -10.15
CA GLN A 231 -4.47 -25.46 -10.60
C GLN A 231 -3.67 -26.00 -9.41
N GLU A 232 -3.22 -25.14 -8.50
CA GLU A 232 -2.51 -25.59 -7.30
C GLU A 232 -3.37 -26.48 -6.40
N ALA A 233 -4.68 -26.21 -6.29
CA ALA A 233 -5.60 -27.06 -5.52
C ALA A 233 -5.83 -28.43 -6.19
N VAL A 234 -5.94 -28.47 -7.52
CA VAL A 234 -6.04 -29.72 -8.28
C VAL A 234 -4.74 -30.52 -8.15
N GLU A 235 -3.58 -29.88 -8.32
CA GLU A 235 -2.28 -30.55 -8.14
C GLU A 235 -2.09 -31.07 -6.71
N ALA A 236 -2.60 -30.35 -5.69
CA ALA A 236 -2.57 -30.81 -4.31
C ALA A 236 -3.51 -32.00 -4.08
N ALA A 237 -4.72 -31.96 -4.64
CA ALA A 237 -5.67 -33.07 -4.57
C ALA A 237 -5.12 -34.33 -5.26
N GLU A 238 -4.57 -34.18 -6.47
CA GLU A 238 -3.93 -35.29 -7.20
C GLU A 238 -2.74 -35.88 -6.44
N LYS A 239 -1.95 -35.05 -5.75
CA LYS A 239 -0.85 -35.53 -4.90
C LYS A 239 -1.38 -36.30 -3.70
N ALA A 240 -2.42 -35.81 -3.03
CA ALA A 240 -3.04 -36.50 -1.90
C ALA A 240 -3.62 -37.86 -2.32
N GLU A 241 -4.25 -37.94 -3.50
CA GLU A 241 -4.77 -39.17 -4.08
C GLU A 241 -3.63 -40.16 -4.43
N LYS A 242 -2.58 -39.69 -5.12
CA LYS A 242 -1.42 -40.51 -5.51
C LYS A 242 -0.62 -41.03 -4.32
N GLU A 243 -0.47 -40.23 -3.28
CA GLU A 243 0.23 -40.62 -2.06
C GLU A 243 -0.62 -41.56 -1.19
N GLY A 244 -1.89 -41.80 -1.53
CA GLY A 244 -2.80 -42.66 -0.76
C GLY A 244 -3.01 -42.15 0.66
N VAL A 245 -2.65 -40.90 0.92
CA VAL A 245 -2.91 -40.23 2.17
C VAL A 245 -4.38 -39.89 2.15
N LYS A 246 -5.20 -40.83 2.64
CA LYS A 246 -6.45 -40.46 3.30
C LYS A 246 -6.07 -39.28 4.16
N ILE A 247 -6.53 -38.09 3.79
CA ILE A 247 -6.32 -36.85 4.52
C ILE A 247 -6.60 -37.21 5.96
N ALA A 248 -5.54 -37.41 6.73
CA ALA A 248 -5.62 -38.04 8.03
C ALA A 248 -6.37 -37.04 8.87
N GLU A 249 -7.67 -37.28 9.11
CA GLU A 249 -8.63 -36.45 9.84
C GLU A 249 -7.94 -35.23 10.44
N SER A 250 -7.66 -34.24 9.60
CA SER A 250 -6.80 -33.13 10.01
C SER A 250 -7.69 -32.26 10.84
N GLU A 251 -7.71 -32.55 12.15
CA GLU A 251 -8.41 -31.85 13.20
C GLU A 251 -9.62 -31.11 12.65
N ARG A 252 -10.71 -31.84 12.34
CA ARG A 252 -12.00 -31.21 12.05
C ARG A 252 -12.16 -30.16 13.13
N LYS A 253 -12.18 -28.87 12.74
CA LYS A 253 -12.29 -27.76 13.68
C LYS A 253 -13.48 -28.11 14.56
N LYS A 254 -13.22 -28.36 15.84
CA LYS A 254 -14.23 -28.80 16.81
C LYS A 254 -15.47 -27.97 16.56
N THR A 255 -16.61 -28.64 16.39
CA THR A 255 -17.84 -27.93 16.09
C THR A 255 -18.13 -26.92 17.22
N ASP A 256 -18.83 -25.83 16.93
CA ASP A 256 -19.19 -24.83 17.97
C ASP A 256 -19.90 -25.50 19.16
N ALA A 257 -20.62 -26.61 18.92
CA ALA A 257 -21.22 -27.45 19.95
C ALA A 257 -20.17 -28.15 20.83
N GLU A 258 -19.16 -28.80 20.26
CA GLU A 258 -18.06 -29.44 21.00
C GLU A 258 -17.23 -28.41 21.79
N ILE A 259 -16.99 -27.23 21.21
CA ILE A 259 -16.30 -26.13 21.88
C ILE A 259 -17.13 -25.64 23.08
N ALA A 260 -18.45 -25.54 22.93
CA ALA A 260 -19.33 -25.14 24.01
C ALA A 260 -19.37 -26.19 25.14
N GLU A 261 -19.36 -27.49 24.81
CA GLU A 261 -19.30 -28.57 25.81
C GLU A 261 -17.98 -28.58 26.57
N GLU A 262 -16.85 -28.46 25.87
CA GLU A 262 -15.52 -28.37 26.49
C GLU A 262 -15.40 -27.15 27.40
N ALA A 263 -15.95 -26.01 26.99
CA ALA A 263 -15.89 -24.80 27.77
C ALA A 263 -16.90 -24.77 28.94
N LYS A 264 -18.06 -25.44 28.83
CA LYS A 264 -18.94 -25.75 29.96
C LYS A 264 -18.29 -26.71 30.95
N ALA A 265 -17.56 -27.72 30.46
CA ALA A 265 -16.76 -28.63 31.29
C ALA A 265 -15.61 -27.89 32.00
N ALA A 266 -15.04 -26.87 31.37
CA ALA A 266 -14.08 -25.94 31.98
C ALA A 266 -14.72 -24.91 32.94
N GLY A 267 -16.03 -25.00 33.21
CA GLY A 267 -16.75 -24.15 34.17
C GLY A 267 -17.17 -22.77 33.64
N LYS A 268 -17.17 -22.56 32.32
CA LYS A 268 -17.69 -21.33 31.69
C LYS A 268 -19.17 -21.52 31.34
N ASN A 269 -20.01 -20.58 31.73
CA ASN A 269 -21.42 -20.58 31.34
C ASN A 269 -21.54 -20.03 29.91
N ILE A 270 -21.77 -20.91 28.95
CA ILE A 270 -21.92 -20.55 27.53
C ILE A 270 -23.34 -20.82 27.06
N HIS A 271 -23.97 -19.81 26.48
CA HIS A 271 -25.31 -19.88 25.92
C HIS A 271 -25.24 -20.39 24.47
N VAL A 272 -25.83 -21.57 24.27
CA VAL A 272 -25.91 -22.25 22.97
C VAL A 272 -27.37 -22.21 22.51
N ASN A 273 -27.61 -21.87 21.26
CA ASN A 273 -28.94 -21.86 20.65
C ASN A 273 -29.40 -23.31 20.33
N GLU A 274 -30.67 -23.50 19.97
CA GLU A 274 -31.24 -24.83 19.62
C GLU A 274 -30.51 -25.51 18.44
N GLU A 275 -29.86 -24.72 17.58
CA GLU A 275 -29.04 -25.20 16.45
C GLU A 275 -27.59 -25.57 16.85
N GLY A 276 -27.24 -25.56 18.13
CA GLY A 276 -25.88 -25.88 18.59
C GLY A 276 -24.85 -24.77 18.38
N GLN A 277 -25.29 -23.56 17.98
CA GLN A 277 -24.42 -22.40 17.77
C GLN A 277 -24.26 -21.57 19.04
N ILE A 278 -23.05 -21.09 19.32
CA ILE A 278 -22.76 -20.23 20.48
C ILE A 278 -23.28 -18.82 20.21
N THR A 279 -24.21 -18.37 21.05
CA THR A 279 -24.89 -17.08 20.89
C THR A 279 -23.97 -15.89 21.14
N ASP A 280 -23.08 -15.98 22.14
CA ASP A 280 -22.04 -14.97 22.39
C ASP A 280 -20.64 -15.61 22.45
N LYS A 281 -19.84 -15.36 21.42
CA LYS A 281 -18.46 -15.86 21.30
C LYS A 281 -17.52 -15.27 22.35
N ARG A 282 -17.93 -14.21 23.07
CA ARG A 282 -17.14 -13.63 24.17
C ARG A 282 -17.14 -14.52 25.40
N GLU A 283 -18.19 -15.31 25.62
CA GLU A 283 -18.28 -16.25 26.74
C GLU A 283 -17.24 -17.38 26.63
N LEU A 284 -16.69 -17.63 25.42
CA LEU A 284 -15.59 -18.55 25.19
C LEU A 284 -14.23 -18.01 25.68
N LEU A 285 -14.07 -16.69 25.73
CA LEU A 285 -12.81 -16.07 26.10
C LEU A 285 -12.54 -16.30 27.60
N SER A 286 -11.29 -16.59 27.95
CA SER A 286 -10.92 -16.70 29.37
C SER A 286 -11.14 -15.34 30.05
N ALA A 287 -11.84 -15.34 31.19
CA ALA A 287 -12.15 -14.16 31.99
C ALA A 287 -10.92 -13.47 32.62
N GLY A 288 -9.72 -13.68 32.07
CA GLY A 288 -8.42 -13.31 32.64
C GLY A 288 -7.71 -12.15 31.96
N LEU A 289 -8.42 -11.32 31.16
CA LEU A 289 -7.82 -10.13 30.55
C LEU A 289 -8.59 -8.85 30.96
N ASN A 290 -8.02 -8.12 31.92
CA ASN A 290 -8.31 -6.72 32.26
C ASN A 290 -9.75 -6.31 32.62
N ILE A 291 -10.41 -7.03 33.53
CA ILE A 291 -11.51 -6.43 34.31
C ILE A 291 -11.06 -6.35 35.76
N VAL A 292 -10.23 -5.35 36.06
CA VAL A 292 -9.99 -4.93 37.44
C VAL A 292 -11.34 -4.40 37.96
N PRO A 293 -11.89 -4.90 39.08
CA PRO A 293 -13.13 -4.37 39.62
C PRO A 293 -12.89 -2.89 39.97
N SER A 294 -13.55 -1.99 39.25
CA SER A 294 -13.41 -0.56 39.45
C SER A 294 -13.92 -0.18 40.83
N GLY A 295 -12.98 -0.03 41.77
CA GLY A 295 -13.20 0.54 43.08
C GLY A 295 -13.72 1.98 42.96
N LYS A 296 -14.58 2.33 43.91
CA LYS A 296 -15.20 3.63 44.11
C LYS A 296 -14.16 4.74 44.22
N GLY A 297 -13.86 5.39 43.10
CA GLY A 297 -12.97 6.54 43.01
C GLY A 297 -13.46 7.48 41.93
N SER A 298 -13.75 8.72 42.31
CA SER A 298 -14.22 9.77 41.42
C SER A 298 -13.15 10.16 40.41
N ASP A 299 -13.25 9.68 39.18
CA ASP A 299 -12.66 10.39 38.05
C ASP A 299 -13.46 10.14 36.77
N ARG A 300 -14.42 11.03 36.51
CA ARG A 300 -15.25 11.03 35.30
C ARG A 300 -14.49 11.66 34.13
N ARG A 301 -13.34 11.09 33.75
CA ARG A 301 -12.54 11.56 32.59
C ARG A 301 -12.08 10.42 31.66
N GLY A 302 -12.73 9.25 31.71
CA GLY A 302 -12.39 8.10 30.86
C GLY A 302 -13.48 7.67 29.86
N ALA A 303 -14.68 8.28 29.90
CA ALA A 303 -15.86 7.78 29.17
C ALA A 303 -16.58 8.85 28.32
N ASP A 304 -15.86 9.87 27.85
CA ASP A 304 -16.45 10.90 26.98
C ASP A 304 -16.62 10.49 25.51
N HIS A 305 -16.05 9.36 25.09
CA HIS A 305 -16.22 8.82 23.74
C HIS A 305 -17.48 7.93 23.56
N LEU A 306 -18.20 7.64 24.65
CA LEU A 306 -19.40 6.78 24.67
C LEU A 306 -20.69 7.55 24.95
N LYS A 307 -20.63 8.87 25.17
CA LYS A 307 -21.81 9.71 25.26
C LYS A 307 -22.17 10.19 23.88
N SER A 308 -23.32 9.74 23.36
CA SER A 308 -23.95 10.33 22.18
C SER A 308 -24.25 11.80 22.47
N SER A 309 -23.30 12.66 22.09
CA SER A 309 -23.46 14.09 22.10
C SER A 309 -24.62 14.42 21.16
N ASN A 310 -25.74 14.87 21.73
CA ASN A 310 -26.82 15.56 21.03
C ASN A 310 -26.31 16.93 20.56
N ARG A 311 -25.31 16.91 19.67
CA ARG A 311 -24.71 18.10 19.07
C ARG A 311 -25.65 18.54 17.96
N PRO A 312 -26.10 19.80 17.90
CA PRO A 312 -26.81 20.29 16.73
C PRO A 312 -25.89 20.07 15.52
N ALA A 313 -26.43 19.46 14.48
CA ALA A 313 -25.73 19.19 13.23
C ALA A 313 -25.08 20.49 12.75
N GLN A 314 -23.75 20.58 12.87
CA GLN A 314 -23.02 21.64 12.19
C GLN A 314 -23.15 21.34 10.71
N SER A 315 -23.70 22.29 9.97
CA SER A 315 -23.85 22.17 8.52
C SER A 315 -22.50 21.82 7.90
N ALA A 316 -22.52 20.93 6.91
CA ALA A 316 -21.34 20.51 6.14
C ALA A 316 -20.74 21.64 5.27
N PHE A 317 -21.18 22.89 5.46
CA PHE A 317 -20.68 24.07 4.78
C PHE A 317 -20.10 25.03 5.82
N PRO A 318 -18.77 25.03 6.05
CA PRO A 318 -18.17 26.06 6.88
C PRO A 318 -18.40 27.41 6.20
N SER A 319 -19.10 28.31 6.88
CA SER A 319 -19.21 29.71 6.48
C SER A 319 -17.79 30.26 6.24
N ARG A 320 -17.60 30.90 5.08
CA ARG A 320 -16.33 31.38 4.52
C ARG A 320 -15.77 32.61 5.26
N ASN A 321 -15.62 32.56 6.58
CA ASN A 321 -14.80 33.54 7.29
C ASN A 321 -13.34 33.07 7.33
N LYS A 322 -12.60 33.39 6.26
CA LYS A 322 -11.16 33.07 6.12
C LYS A 322 -10.34 33.59 7.30
N ASP A 323 -10.69 34.76 7.84
CA ASP A 323 -9.97 35.39 8.95
C ASP A 323 -10.11 34.61 10.26
N ALA A 324 -11.30 34.07 10.54
CA ALA A 324 -11.53 33.24 11.72
C ALA A 324 -10.77 31.90 11.64
N GLN A 325 -10.69 31.31 10.44
CA GLN A 325 -9.92 30.08 10.22
C GLN A 325 -8.41 30.33 10.34
N GLN A 326 -7.90 31.42 9.79
CA GLN A 326 -6.50 31.81 9.92
C GLN A 326 -6.12 32.04 11.40
N ALA A 327 -6.94 32.79 12.16
CA ALA A 327 -6.70 33.02 13.58
C ALA A 327 -6.68 31.72 14.41
N THR A 328 -7.53 30.73 14.08
CA THR A 328 -7.48 29.41 14.75
C THR A 328 -6.24 28.62 14.37
N ARG A 329 -5.81 28.68 13.11
CA ARG A 329 -4.63 27.97 12.61
C ARG A 329 -3.34 28.55 13.20
N GLU A 330 -3.25 29.88 13.32
CA GLU A 330 -2.11 30.56 13.94
C GLU A 330 -1.97 30.21 15.43
N ARG A 331 -3.08 30.12 16.16
CA ARG A 331 -3.06 29.69 17.57
C ARG A 331 -2.60 28.24 17.70
N GLN A 332 -3.07 27.36 16.82
CA GLN A 332 -2.65 25.95 16.79
C GLN A 332 -1.18 25.79 16.37
N SER A 333 -0.72 26.58 15.39
CA SER A 333 0.68 26.53 14.96
C SER A 333 1.62 27.06 16.03
N ARG A 334 1.26 28.15 16.73
CA ARG A 334 2.04 28.66 17.87
C ARG A 334 2.15 27.67 19.02
N MET A 335 1.06 26.97 19.36
CA MET A 335 1.10 25.93 20.39
C MET A 335 2.00 24.76 19.98
N MET A 336 1.94 24.34 18.71
CA MET A 336 2.80 23.26 18.21
C MET A 336 4.26 23.69 18.12
N GLU A 337 4.53 24.93 17.71
CA GLU A 337 5.87 25.51 17.68
C GLU A 337 6.46 25.60 19.08
N GLU A 338 5.68 26.00 20.08
CA GLU A 338 6.09 26.05 21.48
C GLU A 338 6.44 24.65 22.01
N GLN A 339 5.63 23.62 21.70
CA GLN A 339 5.93 22.22 22.07
C GLN A 339 7.20 21.70 21.39
N ILE A 340 7.43 22.06 20.13
CA ILE A 340 8.65 21.69 19.39
C ILE A 340 9.87 22.41 19.97
N ALA A 341 9.74 23.70 20.28
CA ALA A 341 10.81 24.50 20.87
C ALA A 341 11.17 24.01 22.28
N GLU A 342 10.18 23.65 23.11
CA GLU A 342 10.40 23.07 24.43
C GLU A 342 11.14 21.72 24.33
N ARG A 343 10.72 20.86 23.39
CA ARG A 343 11.40 19.59 23.13
C ARG A 343 12.84 19.79 22.63
N GLN A 344 13.07 20.75 21.74
CA GLN A 344 14.41 21.08 21.26
C GLN A 344 15.29 21.66 22.37
N LYS A 345 14.73 22.51 23.25
CA LYS A 345 15.44 23.06 24.39
C LYS A 345 15.85 21.96 25.36
N ARG A 346 14.94 21.04 25.68
CA ARG A 346 15.24 19.87 26.51
C ARG A 346 16.31 18.97 25.89
N GLN A 347 16.27 18.75 24.57
CA GLN A 347 17.32 18.00 23.88
C GLN A 347 18.68 18.69 23.97
N ARG A 348 18.75 20.02 23.81
CA ARG A 348 20.00 20.77 23.99
C ARG A 348 20.53 20.69 25.42
N GLU A 349 19.67 20.82 26.42
CA GLU A 349 20.04 20.68 27.83
C GLU A 349 20.53 19.26 28.15
N GLU A 350 19.91 18.23 27.57
CA GLU A 350 20.36 16.84 27.69
C GLU A 350 21.73 16.62 27.01
N GLU A 351 21.94 17.16 25.81
CA GLU A 351 23.24 17.10 25.10
C GLU A 351 24.35 17.85 25.86
N ASP A 352 24.06 19.04 26.40
CA ASP A 352 25.03 19.81 27.19
C ASP A 352 25.36 19.09 28.50
N ALA A 353 24.36 18.49 29.16
CA ALA A 353 24.59 17.65 30.33
C ALA A 353 25.41 16.39 30.03
N GLU A 354 25.22 15.77 28.86
CA GLU A 354 26.04 14.65 28.39
C GLU A 354 27.48 15.09 28.10
N ARG A 355 27.67 16.24 27.45
CA ARG A 355 29.00 16.83 27.22
C ARG A 355 29.72 17.10 28.53
N GLU A 356 29.04 17.70 29.51
CA GLU A 356 29.62 17.90 30.84
C GLU A 356 30.00 16.59 31.53
N LYS A 357 29.18 15.54 31.39
CA LYS A 357 29.50 14.21 31.93
C LYS A 357 30.73 13.62 31.23
N LEU A 358 30.82 13.74 29.91
CA LEU A 358 31.99 13.28 29.14
C LEU A 358 33.25 14.07 29.52
N GLU A 359 33.15 15.37 29.73
CA GLU A 359 34.27 16.18 30.20
C GLU A 359 34.70 15.79 31.63
N LYS A 360 33.75 15.58 32.55
CA LYS A 360 34.04 15.11 33.91
C LYS A 360 34.69 13.73 33.88
N ALA A 361 34.20 12.84 33.01
CA ALA A 361 34.78 11.52 32.81
C ALA A 361 36.22 11.64 32.27
N ALA A 362 36.46 12.45 31.24
CA ALA A 362 37.77 12.69 30.66
C ALA A 362 38.75 13.36 31.65
N LYS A 363 38.26 14.23 32.54
CA LYS A 363 39.04 14.84 33.64
C LYS A 363 39.37 13.82 34.74
N SER A 364 38.53 12.80 34.93
CA SER A 364 38.71 11.76 35.96
C SER A 364 39.56 10.58 35.51
N THR A 365 39.65 10.33 34.20
CA THR A 365 40.49 9.26 33.65
C THR A 365 41.94 9.72 33.60
N LYS A 366 42.82 8.97 34.26
CA LYS A 366 44.26 9.22 34.23
C LYS A 366 44.75 9.09 32.79
N THR A 367 45.47 10.11 32.30
CA THR A 367 45.96 10.11 30.93
C THR A 367 47.10 9.10 30.77
N THR A 368 47.37 8.69 29.54
CA THR A 368 48.51 7.80 29.23
C THR A 368 49.85 8.40 29.66
N ALA A 369 49.96 9.74 29.66
CA ALA A 369 51.10 10.49 30.17
C ALA A 369 51.24 10.38 31.71
N ASP A 370 50.14 10.45 32.46
CA ASP A 370 50.17 10.26 33.92
C ASP A 370 50.63 8.84 34.29
N VAL A 371 50.21 7.84 33.50
CA VAL A 371 50.61 6.44 33.68
C VAL A 371 52.10 6.25 33.33
N SER A 372 52.62 6.93 32.30
CA SER A 372 54.03 6.82 31.93
C SER A 372 54.95 7.54 32.93
N ASP A 373 54.56 8.71 33.43
CA ASP A 373 55.30 9.43 34.49
C ASP A 373 55.31 8.61 35.80
N ALA A 374 54.17 8.02 36.18
CA ALA A 374 54.12 7.11 37.34
C ALA A 374 55.03 5.89 37.18
N LYS A 375 55.10 5.30 35.98
CA LYS A 375 56.03 4.20 35.67
C LYS A 375 57.49 4.66 35.72
N ALA A 376 57.82 5.83 35.18
CA ALA A 376 59.17 6.39 35.22
C ALA A 376 59.65 6.64 36.66
N ARG A 377 58.79 7.22 37.51
CA ARG A 377 59.07 7.43 38.94
C ARG A 377 59.26 6.11 39.69
N TYR A 378 58.44 5.10 39.37
CA TYR A 378 58.58 3.77 39.96
C TYR A 378 59.90 3.11 39.58
N LEU A 379 60.28 3.17 38.30
CA LEU A 379 61.57 2.65 37.81
C LEU A 379 62.75 3.39 38.44
N ALA A 380 62.69 4.71 38.56
CA ALA A 380 63.72 5.51 39.22
C ALA A 380 63.88 5.12 40.70
N ARG A 381 62.76 4.94 41.43
CA ARG A 381 62.78 4.50 42.83
C ARG A 381 63.31 3.07 42.98
N LYS A 382 63.01 2.18 42.04
CA LYS A 382 63.54 0.81 42.02
C LYS A 382 65.06 0.81 41.76
N ALA A 383 65.52 1.57 40.76
CA ALA A 383 66.93 1.70 40.45
C ALA A 383 67.73 2.32 41.61
N ALA A 384 67.18 3.32 42.31
CA ALA A 384 67.80 3.89 43.50
C ALA A 384 67.95 2.85 44.63
N LYS A 385 66.90 2.04 44.88
CA LYS A 385 66.97 0.95 45.87
C LYS A 385 67.97 -0.15 45.50
N GLU A 386 68.12 -0.47 44.22
CA GLU A 386 69.13 -1.44 43.76
C GLU A 386 70.54 -0.88 43.90
N LYS A 387 70.74 0.42 43.64
CA LYS A 387 72.03 1.09 43.91
C LYS A 387 72.38 1.15 45.39
N GLU A 388 71.41 1.39 46.26
CA GLU A 388 71.62 1.33 47.72
C GLU A 388 71.95 -0.10 48.20
N LYS A 389 71.33 -1.13 47.60
CA LYS A 389 71.64 -2.53 47.92
C LYS A 389 72.99 -3.02 47.40
N ASN A 390 73.49 -2.45 46.31
CA ASN A 390 74.79 -2.82 45.73
C ASN A 390 75.95 -1.91 46.21
N GLY A 391 75.63 -0.84 46.97
CA GLY A 391 76.58 0.18 47.42
C GLY A 391 76.86 0.18 48.92
N GLY A 392 76.37 -0.81 49.67
CA GLY A 392 76.75 -1.12 51.06
C GLY A 392 77.27 -2.54 51.13
#